data_AF-A0A2S2N7W2-F1
#
_entry.id   AF-A0A2S2N7W2-F1
#
_cell.length_a   1.000
_cell.length_b   1.000
_cell.length_c   1.000
_cell.angle_alpha   90.00
_cell.angle_beta   90.00
_cell.angle_gamma   90.00
#
_symmetry.space_group_name_H-M   'P 1'
#
loop_
_entity.id
_entity.type
_entity.pdbx_description
1 polymer ?
#
loop_
_entity_poly.entity_id
_entity_poly.type
_entity_poly.pdbx_seq_one_letter_code
_entity_poly.pdbx_strand_id
1 'polypeptide(L)'
;MHINNITMIISHDLIFRLKLLWLTMTQPTTTVEVEFLPVYVPSEYEKQNPKAFAEGVRNVMAKALAVPTADYTYDDCRVAVKAGQLGLPMTSNLITVERLRSRLGLTRIKIEDSALVKNMLSFQNRESQPIDLAEFANNLNVTVEDGSLISLFKMHLENEHLSTIDFKKYLL
;
A
#
# COMPACT_ATOMS: atom_id res chain seq x y z
N MET A 1 -30.49 -9.47 -7.81
CA MET A 1 -30.01 -9.09 -6.46
C MET A 1 -28.87 -8.05 -6.52
N HIS A 2 -28.93 -7.08 -7.45
CA HIS A 2 -27.80 -6.16 -7.74
C HIS A 2 -28.09 -4.69 -7.38
N ILE A 3 -29.30 -4.38 -6.91
CA ILE A 3 -29.81 -3.01 -6.72
C ILE A 3 -29.45 -2.46 -5.33
N ASN A 4 -29.39 -3.32 -4.31
CA ASN A 4 -29.17 -2.88 -2.92
C ASN A 4 -27.77 -2.30 -2.68
N ASN A 5 -26.74 -2.83 -3.35
CA ASN A 5 -25.37 -2.31 -3.19
C ASN A 5 -25.19 -0.92 -3.80
N ILE A 6 -25.82 -0.63 -4.94
CA ILE A 6 -25.70 0.68 -5.59
C ILE A 6 -26.43 1.76 -4.75
N THR A 7 -27.62 1.45 -4.24
CA THR A 7 -28.36 2.39 -3.38
C THR A 7 -27.67 2.67 -2.05
N MET A 8 -26.98 1.67 -1.47
CA MET A 8 -26.23 1.84 -0.22
C MET A 8 -24.93 2.64 -0.43
N ILE A 9 -24.23 2.45 -1.55
CA ILE A 9 -23.04 3.26 -1.90
C ILE A 9 -23.43 4.71 -2.16
N ILE A 10 -24.52 4.95 -2.91
CA ILE A 10 -25.04 6.30 -3.18
C ILE A 10 -25.50 6.98 -1.88
N SER A 11 -26.13 6.25 -0.94
CA SER A 11 -26.54 6.83 0.33
C SER A 11 -25.35 7.19 1.22
N HIS A 12 -24.35 6.33 1.34
CA HIS A 12 -23.13 6.62 2.12
C HIS A 12 -22.32 7.79 1.54
N ASP A 13 -22.14 7.85 0.22
CA ASP A 13 -21.43 8.96 -0.44
C ASP A 13 -22.17 10.29 -0.34
N LEU A 14 -23.50 10.28 -0.50
CA LEU A 14 -24.32 11.49 -0.39
C LEU A 14 -24.36 12.02 1.05
N ILE A 15 -24.49 11.13 2.03
CA ILE A 15 -24.44 11.48 3.46
C ILE A 15 -23.09 12.07 3.83
N PHE A 16 -21.99 11.51 3.31
CA PHE A 16 -20.64 12.03 3.55
C PHE A 16 -20.47 13.45 2.98
N ARG A 17 -20.94 13.69 1.75
CA ARG A 17 -20.88 15.00 1.09
C ARG A 17 -21.72 16.06 1.82
N LEU A 18 -22.94 15.72 2.24
CA LEU A 18 -23.80 16.64 2.99
C LEU A 18 -23.22 16.95 4.39
N LYS A 19 -22.59 15.96 5.03
CA LYS A 19 -21.90 16.14 6.31
C LYS A 19 -20.69 17.06 6.18
N LEU A 20 -19.88 16.92 5.13
CA LEU A 20 -18.79 17.84 4.81
C LEU A 20 -19.29 19.26 4.57
N LEU A 21 -20.33 19.41 3.74
CA LEU A 21 -20.95 20.71 3.49
C LEU A 21 -21.43 21.37 4.79
N TRP A 22 -22.14 20.62 5.63
CA TRP A 22 -22.60 21.09 6.92
C TRP A 22 -21.43 21.50 7.84
N LEU A 23 -20.39 20.67 7.96
CA LEU A 23 -19.20 20.97 8.75
C LEU A 23 -18.52 22.26 8.28
N THR A 24 -18.33 22.44 6.98
CA THR A 24 -17.77 23.67 6.40
C THR A 24 -18.66 24.88 6.66
N MET A 25 -19.99 24.74 6.54
CA MET A 25 -20.93 25.84 6.83
C MET A 25 -20.99 26.22 8.32
N THR A 26 -20.71 25.27 9.23
CA THR A 26 -20.65 25.52 10.69
C THR A 26 -19.31 26.08 11.17
N GLN A 27 -18.32 26.25 10.29
CA GLN A 27 -17.04 26.90 10.58
C GLN A 27 -16.95 28.24 9.84
N PRO A 28 -17.63 29.30 10.32
CA PRO A 28 -17.69 30.60 9.63
C PRO A 28 -16.34 31.31 9.52
N THR A 29 -15.37 30.94 10.37
CA THR A 29 -14.01 31.47 10.36
C THR A 29 -13.01 30.33 10.46
N THR A 30 -12.10 30.23 9.48
CA THR A 30 -10.93 29.37 9.55
C THR A 30 -9.73 30.24 9.86
N THR A 31 -9.14 30.06 11.04
CA THR A 31 -7.89 30.72 11.43
C THR A 31 -6.73 29.97 10.79
N VAL A 32 -6.00 30.64 9.90
CA VAL A 32 -4.79 30.10 9.27
C VAL A 32 -3.63 31.00 9.65
N GLU A 33 -2.58 30.41 10.19
CA GLU A 33 -1.31 31.07 10.43
C GLU A 33 -0.37 30.75 9.28
N VAL A 34 0.27 31.78 8.72
CA VAL A 34 1.23 31.62 7.62
C VAL A 34 2.61 31.99 8.15
N GLU A 35 3.51 31.02 8.16
CA GLU A 35 4.92 31.22 8.47
C GLU A 35 5.75 31.18 7.19
N PHE A 36 6.60 32.18 7.00
CA PHE A 36 7.53 32.22 5.88
C PHE A 36 8.86 31.60 6.28
N LEU A 37 9.17 30.45 5.69
CA LEU A 37 10.46 29.81 5.85
C LEU A 37 11.56 30.54 5.06
N PRO A 38 12.83 30.46 5.48
CA PRO A 38 13.94 31.01 4.72
C PRO A 38 14.03 30.37 3.32
N VAL A 39 14.57 31.12 2.36
CA VAL A 39 14.73 30.66 0.99
C VAL A 39 15.63 29.43 0.95
N TYR A 40 15.13 28.32 0.39
CA TYR A 40 15.88 27.08 0.25
C TYR A 40 16.88 27.17 -0.91
N VAL A 41 18.16 26.99 -0.62
CA VAL A 41 19.25 27.06 -1.61
C VAL A 41 19.71 25.64 -1.96
N PRO A 42 19.64 25.22 -3.24
CA PRO A 42 20.03 23.87 -3.65
C PRO A 42 21.55 23.66 -3.57
N SER A 43 21.95 22.49 -3.10
CA SER A 43 23.32 21.97 -3.21
C SER A 43 23.70 21.60 -4.65
N GLU A 44 24.99 21.44 -4.94
CA GLU A 44 25.46 21.04 -6.28
C GLU A 44 24.86 19.70 -6.76
N TYR A 45 24.59 18.78 -5.84
CA TYR A 45 23.91 17.52 -6.14
C TYR A 45 22.44 17.73 -6.51
N GLU A 46 21.71 18.56 -5.76
CA GLU A 46 20.31 18.88 -6.02
C GLU A 46 20.11 19.69 -7.30
N LYS A 47 21.10 20.53 -7.68
CA LYS A 47 21.11 21.23 -8.97
C LYS A 47 21.11 20.26 -10.15
N GLN A 48 21.75 19.09 -10.00
CA GLN A 48 21.82 18.06 -11.03
C GLN A 48 20.62 17.09 -10.96
N ASN A 49 19.97 16.95 -9.80
CA ASN A 49 18.87 16.03 -9.59
C ASN A 49 17.61 16.76 -9.06
N PRO A 50 16.64 17.08 -9.94
CA PRO A 50 15.42 17.79 -9.56
C PRO A 50 14.58 17.07 -8.49
N LYS A 51 14.61 15.72 -8.45
CA LYS A 51 13.87 14.95 -7.44
C LYS A 51 14.45 15.16 -6.05
N ALA A 52 15.78 15.18 -5.94
CA ALA A 52 16.47 15.42 -4.68
C ALA A 52 16.15 16.82 -4.12
N PHE A 53 16.09 17.83 -4.99
CA PHE A 53 15.67 19.19 -4.60
C PHE A 53 14.24 19.22 -4.04
N ALA A 54 13.29 18.59 -4.75
CA ALA A 54 11.90 18.55 -4.31
C ALA A 54 11.73 17.81 -2.97
N GLU A 55 12.50 16.75 -2.76
CA GLU A 55 12.55 16.02 -1.49
C GLU A 55 13.14 16.88 -0.36
N GLY A 56 14.24 17.60 -0.63
CA GLY A 56 14.86 18.53 0.32
C GLY A 56 13.91 19.62 0.79
N VAL A 57 13.24 20.30 -0.15
CA VAL A 57 12.23 21.33 0.16
C VAL A 57 11.09 20.75 1.00
N ARG A 58 10.57 19.57 0.62
CA ARG A 58 9.49 18.89 1.34
C ARG A 58 9.91 18.56 2.78
N ASN A 59 11.14 18.08 2.97
CA ASN A 59 11.66 17.72 4.28
C ASN A 59 11.81 18.94 5.18
N VAL A 60 12.23 20.10 4.63
CA VAL A 60 12.30 21.36 5.39
C VAL A 60 10.90 21.81 5.84
N MET A 61 9.92 21.77 4.94
CA MET A 61 8.53 22.12 5.27
C MET A 61 7.94 21.17 6.33
N ALA A 62 8.14 19.86 6.17
CA ALA A 62 7.63 18.85 7.08
C ALA A 62 8.22 18.99 8.49
N LYS A 63 9.52 19.32 8.58
CA LYS A 63 10.18 19.61 9.85
C LYS A 63 9.62 20.85 10.54
N ALA A 64 9.38 21.93 9.78
CA ALA A 64 8.78 23.15 10.34
C ALA A 64 7.37 22.90 10.89
N LEU A 65 6.59 22.07 10.20
CA LEU A 65 5.23 21.70 10.61
C LEU A 65 5.16 20.56 11.63
N ALA A 66 6.31 19.96 12.01
CA ALA A 66 6.40 18.76 12.85
C ALA A 66 5.52 17.59 12.37
N VAL A 67 5.39 17.42 11.05
CA VAL A 67 4.61 16.33 10.43
C VAL A 67 5.53 15.31 9.75
N PRO A 68 5.15 14.02 9.70
CA PRO A 68 5.87 13.03 8.92
C PRO A 68 5.67 13.25 7.41
N THR A 69 6.68 12.91 6.62
CA THR A 69 6.57 12.84 5.16
C THR A 69 6.05 11.47 4.74
N ALA A 70 5.23 11.43 3.70
CA ALA A 70 4.75 10.18 3.11
C ALA A 70 5.04 10.14 1.60
N ASP A 71 5.74 9.09 1.15
CA ASP A 71 6.06 8.88 -0.26
C ASP A 71 4.98 8.04 -0.95
N TYR A 72 3.82 8.68 -1.15
CA TYR A 72 2.75 8.14 -1.98
C TYR A 72 2.96 8.53 -3.44
N THR A 73 2.93 7.53 -4.31
CA THR A 73 2.90 7.65 -5.76
C THR A 73 1.47 7.47 -6.27
N TYR A 74 1.24 7.82 -7.53
CA TYR A 74 -0.06 7.64 -8.18
C TYR A 74 -0.55 6.18 -8.14
N ASP A 75 0.37 5.23 -8.33
CA ASP A 75 0.03 3.81 -8.29
C ASP A 75 -0.42 3.37 -6.89
N ASP A 76 0.15 3.93 -5.82
CA ASP A 76 -0.26 3.64 -4.45
C ASP A 76 -1.69 4.12 -4.17
N CYS A 77 -2.05 5.30 -4.68
CA CYS A 77 -3.43 5.81 -4.60
C CYS A 77 -4.40 4.90 -5.37
N ARG A 78 -4.02 4.43 -6.57
CA ARG A 78 -4.85 3.51 -7.36
C ARG A 78 -5.10 2.20 -6.62
N VAL A 79 -4.05 1.63 -6.01
CA VAL A 79 -4.14 0.40 -5.21
C VAL A 79 -5.01 0.62 -3.99
N ALA A 80 -4.81 1.72 -3.25
CA ALA A 80 -5.63 2.05 -2.09
C ALA A 80 -7.11 2.18 -2.48
N VAL A 81 -7.44 2.91 -3.54
CA VAL A 81 -8.81 3.08 -4.02
C VAL A 81 -9.42 1.72 -4.39
N LYS A 82 -8.65 0.84 -5.04
CA LYS A 82 -9.14 -0.49 -5.39
C LYS A 82 -9.38 -1.36 -4.15
N ALA A 83 -8.51 -1.28 -3.15
CA ALA A 83 -8.69 -1.96 -1.86
C ALA A 83 -9.97 -1.47 -1.16
N GLY A 84 -10.19 -0.15 -1.13
CA GLY A 84 -11.41 0.44 -0.57
C GLY A 84 -12.70 -0.03 -1.26
N GLN A 85 -12.69 -0.15 -2.59
CA GLN A 85 -13.83 -0.70 -3.35
C GLN A 85 -14.13 -2.16 -3.01
N LEU A 86 -13.12 -2.92 -2.60
CA LEU A 86 -13.24 -4.33 -2.21
C LEU A 86 -13.52 -4.49 -0.71
N GLY A 87 -13.67 -3.39 0.05
CA GLY A 87 -13.87 -3.44 1.50
C GLY A 87 -12.62 -3.87 2.26
N LEU A 88 -11.46 -3.89 1.62
CA LEU A 88 -10.19 -4.24 2.24
C LEU A 88 -9.61 -3.03 2.97
N PRO A 89 -8.96 -3.23 4.13
CA PRO A 89 -8.37 -2.14 4.88
C PRO A 89 -7.24 -1.48 4.07
N MET A 90 -7.37 -0.17 3.80
CA MET A 90 -6.34 0.71 3.20
C MET A 90 -5.15 0.88 4.17
N THR A 91 -4.44 -0.20 4.46
CA THR A 91 -3.25 -0.17 5.31
C THR A 91 -1.99 0.02 4.48
N SER A 92 -0.98 0.65 5.08
CA SER A 92 0.38 0.74 4.53
C SER A 92 0.94 -0.64 4.12
N ASN A 93 0.51 -1.70 4.80
CA ASN A 93 0.89 -3.09 4.53
C ASN A 93 0.43 -3.56 3.15
N LEU A 94 -0.78 -3.20 2.69
CA LEU A 94 -1.28 -3.63 1.38
C LEU A 94 -0.47 -3.01 0.23
N ILE A 95 -0.13 -1.72 0.37
CA ILE A 95 0.68 -0.99 -0.60
C ILE A 95 2.13 -1.51 -0.63
N THR A 96 2.71 -1.79 0.55
CA THR A 96 4.06 -2.35 0.64
C THR A 96 4.13 -3.78 0.10
N VAL A 97 3.12 -4.62 0.36
CA VAL A 97 2.99 -5.95 -0.24
C VAL A 97 2.94 -5.85 -1.77
N GLU A 98 2.13 -4.94 -2.33
CA GLU A 98 2.02 -4.76 -3.79
C GLU A 98 3.34 -4.29 -4.43
N ARG A 99 4.06 -3.37 -3.77
CA ARG A 99 5.40 -2.94 -4.20
C ARG A 99 6.39 -4.11 -4.18
N LEU A 100 6.38 -4.93 -3.13
CA LEU A 100 7.26 -6.09 -3.04
C LEU A 100 6.91 -7.14 -4.09
N ARG A 101 5.63 -7.43 -4.30
CA ARG A 101 5.17 -8.32 -5.38
C ARG A 101 5.62 -7.82 -6.75
N SER A 102 5.55 -6.51 -6.99
CA SER A 102 6.02 -5.91 -8.23
C SER A 102 7.52 -6.00 -8.43
N ARG A 103 8.31 -5.80 -7.38
CA ARG A 103 9.76 -6.01 -7.40
C ARG A 103 10.15 -7.46 -7.67
N LEU A 104 9.37 -8.40 -7.14
CA LEU A 104 9.51 -9.84 -7.36
C LEU A 104 8.95 -10.31 -8.72
N GLY A 105 8.39 -9.41 -9.54
CA GLY A 105 7.77 -9.77 -10.82
C GLY A 105 6.41 -10.47 -10.72
N LEU A 106 5.86 -10.59 -9.51
CA LEU A 106 4.62 -11.32 -9.21
C LEU A 106 3.33 -10.57 -9.59
N THR A 107 3.40 -9.27 -9.94
CA THR A 107 2.23 -8.47 -10.39
C THR A 107 1.95 -8.59 -11.88
N ARG A 108 2.91 -9.02 -12.69
CA ARG A 108 2.70 -9.37 -14.09
C ARG A 108 2.43 -10.87 -14.20
N ILE A 109 1.32 -11.32 -13.62
CA ILE A 109 0.78 -12.61 -14.02
C ILE A 109 0.29 -12.42 -15.46
N LYS A 110 1.17 -12.70 -16.43
CA LYS A 110 0.69 -13.40 -17.61
C LYS A 110 0.12 -14.69 -17.05
N ILE A 111 -1.15 -14.93 -17.33
CA ILE A 111 -1.94 -16.09 -16.87
C ILE A 111 -1.27 -17.45 -17.25
N GLU A 112 -0.15 -17.39 -17.97
CA GLU A 112 0.71 -18.47 -18.45
C GLU A 112 1.85 -18.89 -17.49
N ASP A 113 2.15 -18.14 -16.41
CA ASP A 113 3.11 -18.61 -15.39
C ASP A 113 2.49 -19.73 -14.55
N SER A 114 2.56 -20.92 -15.14
CA SER A 114 1.95 -22.17 -14.70
C SER A 114 2.25 -22.53 -13.24
N ALA A 115 3.35 -22.07 -12.65
CA ALA A 115 3.75 -22.42 -11.29
C ALA A 115 2.83 -21.82 -10.22
N LEU A 116 2.53 -20.51 -10.30
CA LEU A 116 1.64 -19.86 -9.32
C LEU A 116 0.20 -20.36 -9.46
N VAL A 117 -0.28 -20.50 -10.69
CA VAL A 117 -1.64 -21.02 -10.95
C VAL A 117 -1.76 -22.48 -10.52
N LYS A 118 -0.78 -23.33 -10.85
CA LYS A 118 -0.73 -24.74 -10.40
C LYS A 118 -0.68 -24.84 -8.88
N ASN A 119 0.10 -23.98 -8.23
CA ASN A 119 0.16 -23.94 -6.78
C ASN A 119 -1.19 -23.47 -6.21
N MET A 120 -1.78 -22.37 -6.69
CA MET A 120 -3.13 -21.92 -6.30
C MET A 120 -4.19 -23.02 -6.41
N LEU A 121 -4.21 -23.76 -7.52
CA LEU A 121 -5.13 -24.88 -7.74
C LEU A 121 -4.85 -26.05 -6.78
N SER A 122 -3.59 -26.34 -6.48
CA SER A 122 -3.20 -27.40 -5.54
C SER A 122 -3.52 -27.07 -4.09
N PHE A 123 -3.45 -25.79 -3.70
CA PHE A 123 -3.75 -25.30 -2.35
C PHE A 123 -5.25 -25.02 -2.11
N GLN A 124 -6.06 -24.92 -3.17
CA GLN A 124 -7.53 -24.79 -3.03
C GLN A 124 -8.14 -25.98 -2.28
N ASN A 125 -7.68 -27.20 -2.59
CA ASN A 125 -8.23 -28.46 -2.07
C ASN A 125 -7.48 -29.05 -0.87
N ARG A 126 -6.39 -28.40 -0.40
CA ARG A 126 -5.63 -28.82 0.77
C ARG A 126 -6.03 -28.02 2.02
N GLU A 127 -5.88 -28.65 3.18
CA GLU A 127 -5.87 -27.94 4.46
C GLU A 127 -4.72 -26.94 4.49
N SER A 128 -4.96 -25.80 5.15
CA SER A 128 -3.95 -24.77 5.34
C SER A 128 -2.76 -25.37 6.09
N GLN A 129 -1.57 -25.32 5.48
CA GLN A 129 -0.33 -25.77 6.09
C GLN A 129 0.62 -24.57 6.24
N PRO A 130 1.22 -24.40 7.44
CA PRO A 130 2.23 -23.39 7.66
C PRO A 130 3.50 -23.76 6.88
N ILE A 131 3.98 -22.85 6.03
CA ILE A 131 5.19 -23.02 5.22
C ILE A 131 6.33 -22.15 5.75
N ASP A 132 7.56 -22.62 5.61
CA ASP A 132 8.75 -21.84 5.96
C ASP A 132 9.19 -20.90 4.82
N LEU A 133 10.23 -20.09 5.06
CA LEU A 133 10.72 -19.13 4.09
C LEU A 133 11.37 -19.79 2.84
N ALA A 134 11.97 -20.98 2.99
CA ALA A 134 12.57 -21.71 1.88
C ALA A 134 11.49 -22.35 0.98
N GLU A 135 10.47 -22.94 1.59
CA GLU A 135 9.27 -23.45 0.91
C GLU A 135 8.51 -22.31 0.23
N PHE A 136 8.42 -21.14 0.88
CA PHE A 136 7.81 -19.95 0.28
C PHE A 136 8.54 -19.49 -0.98
N ALA A 137 9.88 -19.44 -0.93
CA ALA A 137 10.72 -19.12 -2.07
C ALA A 137 10.52 -20.10 -3.23
N ASN A 138 10.54 -21.40 -2.91
CA ASN A 138 10.32 -22.48 -3.89
C ASN A 138 8.92 -22.41 -4.51
N ASN A 139 7.89 -22.14 -3.72
CA ASN A 139 6.50 -22.05 -4.20
C ASN A 139 6.24 -20.82 -5.09
N LEU A 140 7.04 -19.76 -4.93
CA LEU A 140 7.00 -18.55 -5.76
C LEU A 140 7.99 -18.59 -6.93
N ASN A 141 8.84 -19.63 -7.04
CA ASN A 141 9.98 -19.71 -7.96
C ASN A 141 10.93 -18.49 -7.84
N VAL A 142 11.15 -18.00 -6.62
CA VAL A 142 12.04 -16.86 -6.32
C VAL A 142 13.23 -17.34 -5.51
N THR A 143 14.39 -16.72 -5.67
CA THR A 143 15.59 -17.01 -4.87
C THR A 143 15.45 -16.54 -3.43
N VAL A 144 15.87 -17.38 -2.48
CA VAL A 144 15.81 -17.13 -1.02
C VAL A 144 16.58 -15.87 -0.59
N GLU A 145 17.58 -15.46 -1.37
CA GLU A 145 18.47 -14.34 -1.09
C GLU A 145 17.84 -12.96 -1.39
N ASP A 146 16.68 -12.91 -2.05
CA ASP A 146 16.03 -11.63 -2.35
C ASP A 146 15.43 -11.00 -1.09
N GLY A 147 15.98 -9.85 -0.68
CA GLY A 147 15.47 -9.08 0.46
C GLY A 147 13.99 -8.70 0.33
N SER A 148 13.46 -8.60 -0.90
CA SER A 148 12.05 -8.34 -1.17
C SER A 148 11.15 -9.51 -0.75
N LEU A 149 11.61 -10.75 -0.94
CA LEU A 149 10.91 -11.97 -0.53
C LEU A 149 10.86 -12.06 1.00
N ILE A 150 11.98 -11.78 1.67
CA ILE A 150 12.08 -11.79 3.13
C ILE A 150 11.15 -10.75 3.76
N SER A 151 11.12 -9.52 3.21
CA SER A 151 10.20 -8.48 3.67
C SER A 151 8.73 -8.86 3.46
N LEU A 152 8.42 -9.54 2.35
CA LEU A 152 7.06 -9.96 2.02
C LEU A 152 6.59 -11.09 2.95
N PHE A 153 7.47 -12.05 3.24
CA PHE A 153 7.24 -13.12 4.21
C PHE A 153 7.00 -12.55 5.61
N LYS A 154 7.84 -11.62 6.07
CA LYS A 154 7.70 -10.98 7.39
C LYS A 154 6.38 -10.23 7.58
N MET A 155 5.86 -9.60 6.53
CA MET A 155 4.56 -8.91 6.61
C MET A 155 3.36 -9.85 6.76
N HIS A 156 3.49 -11.12 6.35
CA HIS A 156 2.43 -12.12 6.46
C HIS A 156 2.62 -13.06 7.66
N LEU A 157 3.63 -12.83 8.49
CA LEU A 157 3.77 -13.52 9.77
C LEU A 157 2.64 -13.06 10.71
N GLU A 158 1.78 -13.99 11.09
CA GLU A 158 0.67 -13.71 12.01
C GLU A 158 1.16 -13.45 13.44
N ASN A 159 2.34 -13.95 13.81
CA ASN A 159 2.98 -13.75 15.11
C ASN A 159 4.51 -13.63 14.95
N GLU A 160 5.16 -12.76 15.73
CA GLU A 160 6.63 -12.60 15.73
C GLU A 160 7.39 -13.87 16.17
N HIS A 161 6.72 -14.79 16.86
CA HIS A 161 7.28 -16.08 17.29
C HIS A 161 7.06 -17.23 16.30
N LEU A 162 6.18 -17.06 15.29
CA LEU A 162 6.01 -18.03 14.23
C LEU A 162 7.04 -17.74 13.14
N SER A 163 7.77 -18.76 12.71
CA SER A 163 8.67 -18.72 11.55
C SER A 163 7.99 -19.22 10.28
N THR A 164 6.66 -19.36 10.30
CA THR A 164 5.87 -19.95 9.22
C THR A 164 4.65 -19.11 8.87
N ILE A 165 4.31 -19.03 7.59
CA ILE A 165 3.10 -18.35 7.09
C ILE A 165 2.10 -19.35 6.53
N ASP A 166 0.82 -19.01 6.57
CA ASP A 166 -0.20 -19.75 5.82
C ASP A 166 -0.16 -19.29 4.34
N PHE A 167 0.32 -20.17 3.46
CA PHE A 167 0.40 -19.88 2.03
C PHE A 167 -0.97 -19.70 1.37
N LYS A 168 -1.99 -20.39 1.87
CA LYS A 168 -3.36 -20.28 1.35
C LYS A 168 -3.92 -18.89 1.65
N LYS A 169 -3.64 -18.37 2.85
CA LYS A 169 -4.00 -17.01 3.26
C LYS A 169 -3.22 -15.95 2.48
N TYR A 170 -1.98 -16.21 2.10
CA TYR A 170 -1.19 -15.31 1.26
C TYR A 170 -1.70 -15.21 -0.19
N LEU A 171 -2.27 -16.29 -0.74
CA LEU A 171 -2.78 -16.34 -2.11
C LEU A 171 -4.19 -15.76 -2.29
N LEU A 172 -4.95 -15.59 -1.20
CA LEU A 172 -6.32 -15.07 -1.18
C LEU A 172 -6.35 -13.57 -0.87
#